data_AF-A0AAV2R7B3-F1
#
_entry.id   AF-A0AAV2R7B3-F1
#
_cell.length_a   1.000
_cell.length_b   1.000
_cell.length_c   1.000
_cell.angle_alpha   90.00
_cell.angle_beta   90.00
_cell.angle_gamma   90.00
#
_symmetry.space_group_name_H-M   'P 1'
#
loop_
_entity.id
_entity.type
_entity.pdbx_description
1 polymer ?
#
loop_
_entity_poly.entity_id
_entity_poly.type
_entity_poly.pdbx_seq_one_letter_code
_entity_poly.pdbx_strand_id
1 'polypeptide(L)'
;MSEEKNGVKNGGANNEMAPQEDGSKVPLTADGVEVKFSSNDASGDAKVNMGSPPVFSGLTKEELMEFANDPFWKRLRWFLFALFWLVWIAMLVSAIVIIVLAPRCVPPPEVPWIQESAIMEYDQATFPDINTDEVKNEKDVVETAANLNMTSIYIPGLISDIDFRNFSDAYINKIDALLKDAKASDMEVLTDFVKSDVPSDNVWAESNPAYFDSSNKLDFSNVDMRKELQDILKAWIGRGVQGFFMNEKDTTNITEFMNAGLAESGGLVVTDLVDMSDVLNTFNVEKYRNFLDENAKGNDVAWKYFKYNPTVAKSSGLSDELANLVTFSLFAAPGTPILEGLDSIEAINNHVKVLKLVSPLREQQSMKFSNVSWTEDTNENVNVVSFARVLKGTPGYAVAVNMDEANNATISFTSIDGVPAEGMLNAEWPISVDDVAADTKTSLENVFLEPLSGKIIRFAPDL
;
A
#
# COMPACT_ATOMS: atom_id res chain seq x y z
N MET A 1 10.80 51.12 10.65
CA MET A 1 11.74 51.23 11.79
C MET A 1 11.75 49.87 12.47
N SER A 2 12.96 49.35 12.69
CA SER A 2 13.35 48.10 13.38
C SER A 2 12.94 46.76 12.73
N GLU A 3 13.97 46.14 12.15
CA GLU A 3 14.21 44.71 11.86
C GLU A 3 14.03 43.84 13.13
N GLU A 4 13.60 42.58 13.07
CA GLU A 4 14.35 41.39 12.64
C GLU A 4 13.41 40.28 12.10
N LYS A 5 13.83 39.61 11.03
CA LYS A 5 13.20 38.41 10.46
C LYS A 5 14.19 37.24 10.60
N ASN A 6 13.81 36.18 11.31
CA ASN A 6 14.47 34.88 11.24
C ASN A 6 13.65 33.95 10.33
N GLY A 7 14.23 33.60 9.18
CA GLY A 7 13.75 32.56 8.29
C GLY A 7 14.87 31.57 8.02
N VAL A 8 14.68 30.32 8.42
CA VAL A 8 15.57 29.20 8.08
C VAL A 8 14.94 28.43 6.92
N LYS A 9 15.73 28.24 5.85
CA LYS A 9 15.35 27.59 4.59
C LYS A 9 15.69 26.10 4.59
N ASN A 10 14.89 25.38 3.81
CA ASN A 10 15.00 23.99 3.35
C ASN A 10 16.43 23.50 3.09
N GLY A 11 16.68 22.27 3.54
CA GLY A 11 17.82 21.45 3.16
C GLY A 11 17.66 20.83 1.78
N GLY A 12 18.76 20.82 1.03
CA GLY A 12 18.91 20.13 -0.24
C GLY A 12 20.28 19.46 -0.30
N ALA A 13 20.25 18.16 -0.59
CA ALA A 13 21.28 17.27 -1.16
C ALA A 13 22.76 17.47 -0.77
N ASN A 14 23.25 16.52 0.04
CA ASN A 14 24.66 16.16 0.14
C ASN A 14 25.10 15.45 -1.16
N ASN A 15 26.23 15.88 -1.72
CA ASN A 15 27.18 15.02 -2.45
C ASN A 15 28.49 15.80 -2.65
N GLU A 16 29.43 15.65 -1.71
CA GLU A 16 30.81 16.10 -1.93
C GLU A 16 31.79 15.21 -1.16
N MET A 17 32.40 14.27 -1.87
CA MET A 17 33.74 13.77 -1.56
C MET A 17 34.66 14.15 -2.74
N ALA A 18 35.82 14.70 -2.38
CA ALA A 18 36.80 15.47 -3.15
C ALA A 18 37.69 14.61 -4.09
N PRO A 19 38.83 15.10 -4.68
CA PRO A 19 39.37 16.47 -4.73
C PRO A 19 39.91 16.92 -6.11
N GLN A 20 39.98 18.23 -6.35
CA GLN A 20 40.94 18.80 -7.31
C GLN A 20 41.65 20.00 -6.67
N GLU A 21 42.95 19.81 -6.41
CA GLU A 21 43.91 20.89 -6.19
C GLU A 21 44.18 21.60 -7.51
N ASP A 22 44.02 22.92 -7.54
CA ASP A 22 44.71 23.78 -8.52
C ASP A 22 45.24 25.02 -7.79
N GLY A 23 46.56 25.06 -7.63
CA GLY A 23 47.31 26.14 -6.99
C GLY A 23 47.70 27.21 -8.00
N SER A 24 47.06 28.38 -7.91
CA SER A 24 47.45 29.57 -8.67
C SER A 24 48.45 30.45 -7.90
N LYS A 25 49.71 30.43 -8.37
CA LYS A 25 50.66 31.54 -8.59
C LYS A 25 50.60 32.81 -7.73
N VAL A 26 51.76 33.18 -7.16
CA VAL A 26 52.22 34.58 -7.00
C VAL A 26 53.72 34.67 -7.37
N PRO A 27 54.17 35.66 -8.18
CA PRO A 27 55.56 35.81 -8.59
C PRO A 27 56.31 36.81 -7.71
N LEU A 28 57.58 36.55 -7.38
CA LEU A 28 58.49 37.58 -6.89
C LEU A 28 59.82 37.46 -7.63
N THR A 29 60.04 38.49 -8.46
CA THR A 29 61.26 38.85 -9.17
C THR A 29 62.48 38.88 -8.24
N ALA A 30 63.59 38.36 -8.76
CA ALA A 30 64.91 38.50 -8.19
C ALA A 30 65.36 39.97 -8.25
N ASP A 31 65.83 40.51 -7.13
CA ASP A 31 66.94 41.45 -7.07
C ASP A 31 67.44 41.58 -5.61
N GLY A 32 68.77 41.59 -5.45
CA GLY A 32 69.43 42.03 -4.22
C GLY A 32 69.94 40.93 -3.27
N VAL A 33 71.11 40.38 -3.57
CA VAL A 33 71.96 39.69 -2.58
C VAL A 33 72.54 40.75 -1.64
N GLU A 34 72.07 40.84 -0.38
CA GLU A 34 72.79 41.53 0.69
C GLU A 34 73.56 40.51 1.55
N VAL A 35 74.89 40.61 1.51
CA VAL A 35 75.81 39.83 2.33
C VAL A 35 76.15 40.67 3.57
N LYS A 36 75.76 40.23 4.77
CA LYS A 36 76.25 40.79 6.04
C LYS A 36 77.40 39.94 6.56
N PHE A 37 78.61 40.51 6.56
CA PHE A 37 79.74 40.01 7.35
C PHE A 37 79.84 40.81 8.64
N SER A 38 79.87 40.12 9.78
CA SER A 38 80.35 40.68 11.05
C SER A 38 81.67 40.00 11.42
N SER A 39 82.76 40.76 11.38
CA SER A 39 84.05 40.40 11.96
C SER A 39 84.12 40.91 13.40
N ASN A 40 84.49 40.05 14.37
CA ASN A 40 85.65 40.28 15.25
C ASN A 40 85.89 39.15 16.26
N ASP A 41 87.18 38.79 16.35
CA ASP A 41 87.97 38.40 17.52
C ASP A 41 87.68 37.07 18.25
N ALA A 42 88.15 35.96 17.67
CA ALA A 42 89.14 35.01 18.24
C ALA A 42 89.09 33.66 17.49
N SER A 43 90.08 33.43 16.64
CA SER A 43 90.50 32.13 16.09
C SER A 43 89.43 31.23 15.41
N GLY A 44 89.26 31.45 14.10
CA GLY A 44 89.10 30.43 13.03
C GLY A 44 88.14 29.25 13.24
N ASP A 45 86.89 29.41 12.79
CA ASP A 45 86.09 28.48 11.97
C ASP A 45 84.58 28.61 12.25
N ALA A 46 83.87 29.38 11.42
CA ALA A 46 82.41 29.41 11.42
C ALA A 46 81.87 28.32 10.47
N LYS A 47 81.42 27.19 11.03
CA LYS A 47 80.60 26.20 10.30
C LYS A 47 79.13 26.65 10.31
N VAL A 48 78.64 27.13 9.16
CA VAL A 48 77.21 27.40 8.94
C VAL A 48 76.53 26.09 8.54
N ASN A 49 75.66 25.56 9.42
CA ASN A 49 74.70 24.52 9.07
C ASN A 49 73.49 25.17 8.40
N MET A 50 73.28 24.92 7.11
CA MET A 50 72.00 25.18 6.44
C MET A 50 71.21 23.88 6.36
N GLY A 51 70.09 23.85 7.09
CA GLY A 51 69.05 22.84 6.91
C GLY A 51 68.52 22.87 5.49
N SER A 52 68.42 21.69 4.87
CA SER A 52 67.87 21.52 3.52
C SER A 52 66.36 21.76 3.55
N PRO A 53 65.79 22.72 2.79
CA PRO A 53 64.37 22.67 2.46
C PRO A 53 64.11 21.47 1.51
N PRO A 54 62.93 20.83 1.57
CA PRO A 54 62.63 19.65 0.76
C PRO A 54 62.68 20.00 -0.72
N VAL A 55 63.45 19.23 -1.47
CA VAL A 55 63.63 19.37 -2.92
C VAL A 55 62.28 19.05 -3.59
N PHE A 56 61.68 20.04 -4.25
CA PHE A 56 60.53 19.83 -5.13
C PHE A 56 60.92 18.80 -6.21
N SER A 57 60.37 17.60 -6.13
CA SER A 57 60.68 16.46 -7.02
C SER A 57 59.81 16.48 -8.28
N GLY A 58 59.66 17.64 -8.90
CA GLY A 58 59.00 17.82 -10.20
C GLY A 58 59.96 18.50 -11.17
N LEU A 59 59.95 18.09 -12.45
CA LEU A 59 60.73 18.76 -13.48
C LEU A 59 60.24 20.20 -13.68
N THR A 60 61.19 21.12 -13.88
CA THR A 60 60.86 22.49 -14.31
C THR A 60 60.25 22.48 -15.72
N LYS A 61 59.47 23.50 -16.08
CA LYS A 61 58.73 23.54 -17.36
C LYS A 61 59.66 23.37 -18.56
N GLU A 62 60.86 23.90 -18.47
CA GLU A 62 61.90 23.89 -19.49
C GLU A 62 62.47 22.48 -19.69
N GLU A 63 62.77 21.77 -18.60
CA GLU A 63 63.26 20.39 -18.63
C GLU A 63 62.16 19.39 -19.06
N LEU A 64 60.90 19.65 -18.69
CA LEU A 64 59.76 18.83 -19.09
C LEU A 64 59.48 18.96 -20.59
N MET A 65 59.62 20.16 -21.18
CA MET A 65 59.31 20.41 -22.60
C MET A 65 60.28 19.76 -23.58
N GLU A 66 61.50 19.44 -23.11
CA GLU A 66 62.50 18.68 -23.87
C GLU A 66 62.04 17.22 -24.07
N PHE A 67 61.58 16.56 -23.00
CA PHE A 67 61.10 15.17 -23.05
C PHE A 67 59.62 15.02 -23.44
N ALA A 68 58.79 16.05 -23.26
CA ALA A 68 57.36 16.03 -23.60
C ALA A 68 57.10 15.88 -25.11
N ASN A 69 58.09 16.22 -25.93
CA ASN A 69 57.99 16.19 -27.39
C ASN A 69 58.55 14.93 -28.04
N ASP A 70 59.00 13.96 -27.25
CA ASP A 70 59.54 12.70 -27.75
C ASP A 70 58.53 11.95 -28.63
N PRO A 71 58.97 11.31 -29.73
CA PRO A 71 58.10 10.56 -30.62
C PRO A 71 57.29 9.45 -29.93
N PHE A 72 57.85 8.85 -28.88
CA PHE A 72 57.18 7.83 -28.05
C PHE A 72 56.02 8.43 -27.25
N TRP A 73 56.28 9.48 -26.45
CA TRP A 73 55.28 10.13 -25.60
C TRP A 73 54.17 10.82 -26.39
N LYS A 74 54.49 11.39 -27.56
CA LYS A 74 53.48 11.91 -28.48
C LYS A 74 52.55 10.81 -29.00
N ARG A 75 53.09 9.67 -29.44
CA ARG A 75 52.28 8.54 -29.93
C ARG A 75 51.44 7.94 -28.81
N LEU A 76 52.01 7.79 -27.61
CA LEU A 76 51.30 7.27 -26.45
C LEU A 76 50.16 8.20 -26.01
N ARG A 77 50.38 9.52 -25.98
CA ARG A 77 49.33 10.51 -25.66
C ARG A 77 48.19 10.47 -26.68
N TRP A 78 48.50 10.44 -27.98
CA TRP A 78 47.48 10.31 -29.02
C TRP A 78 46.75 8.98 -28.96
N PHE A 79 47.44 7.88 -28.64
CA PHE A 79 46.83 6.57 -28.42
C PHE A 79 45.88 6.56 -27.22
N LEU A 80 46.32 7.05 -26.06
CA LEU A 80 45.49 7.15 -24.86
C LEU A 80 44.29 8.09 -25.05
N PHE A 81 44.49 9.19 -25.79
CA PHE A 81 43.40 10.11 -26.13
C PHE A 81 42.37 9.45 -27.04
N ALA A 82 42.81 8.75 -28.10
CA ALA A 82 41.91 8.00 -28.97
C ALA A 82 41.19 6.86 -28.22
N LEU A 83 41.90 6.13 -27.36
CA LEU A 83 41.34 5.06 -26.52
C LEU A 83 40.30 5.61 -25.53
N PHE A 84 40.57 6.75 -24.90
CA PHE A 84 39.62 7.43 -24.03
C PHE A 84 38.31 7.74 -24.77
N TRP A 85 38.38 8.35 -25.96
CA TRP A 85 37.18 8.64 -26.75
C TRP A 85 36.45 7.38 -27.21
N LEU A 86 37.16 6.31 -27.57
CA LEU A 86 36.54 5.03 -27.91
C LEU A 86 35.79 4.42 -26.72
N VAL A 87 36.41 4.38 -25.53
CA VAL A 87 35.76 3.88 -24.31
C VAL A 87 34.59 4.78 -23.92
N TRP A 88 34.73 6.10 -24.05
CA TRP A 88 33.67 7.06 -23.76
C TRP A 88 32.47 6.85 -24.69
N ILE A 89 32.70 6.71 -26.00
CA ILE A 89 31.63 6.41 -26.97
C ILE A 89 31.01 5.04 -26.67
N ALA A 90 31.81 4.02 -26.36
CA ALA A 90 31.32 2.69 -26.01
C ALA A 90 30.44 2.71 -24.75
N MET A 91 30.82 3.47 -23.73
CA MET A 91 30.04 3.65 -22.51
C MET A 91 28.72 4.38 -22.80
N LEU A 92 28.74 5.43 -23.63
CA LEU A 92 27.54 6.16 -24.04
C LEU A 92 26.57 5.27 -24.83
N VAL A 93 27.08 4.52 -25.81
CA VAL A 93 26.27 3.57 -26.58
C VAL A 93 25.69 2.50 -25.66
N SER A 94 26.48 1.96 -24.73
CA SER A 94 26.02 0.94 -23.77
C SER A 94 24.89 1.48 -22.88
N ALA A 95 24.99 2.71 -22.39
CA ALA A 95 23.93 3.35 -21.61
C ALA A 95 22.64 3.51 -22.41
N ILE A 96 22.72 3.96 -23.66
CA ILE A 96 21.56 4.07 -24.56
C ILE A 96 20.94 2.69 -24.83
N VAL A 97 21.77 1.68 -25.07
CA VAL A 97 21.31 0.30 -25.31
C VAL A 97 20.56 -0.26 -24.10
N ILE A 98 21.06 -0.05 -22.89
CA ILE A 98 20.36 -0.47 -21.66
C ILE A 98 19.00 0.20 -21.56
N ILE A 99 18.90 1.51 -21.82
CA ILE A 99 17.62 2.24 -21.74
C ILE A 99 16.61 1.74 -22.81
N VAL A 100 17.07 1.46 -24.02
CA VAL A 100 16.20 1.00 -25.12
C VAL A 100 15.76 -0.46 -24.94
N LEU A 101 16.65 -1.32 -24.41
CA LEU A 101 16.34 -2.73 -24.13
C LEU A 101 15.57 -2.91 -22.82
N ALA A 102 15.66 -1.96 -21.88
CA ALA A 102 14.88 -2.00 -20.67
C ALA A 102 13.38 -1.91 -21.03
N PRO A 103 12.57 -2.92 -20.65
CA PRO A 103 11.14 -2.87 -20.89
C PRO A 103 10.56 -1.66 -20.16
N ARG A 104 9.59 -0.98 -20.80
CA ARG A 104 8.86 0.09 -20.13
C ARG A 104 8.11 -0.51 -18.95
N CYS A 105 8.27 0.08 -17.77
CA CYS A 105 7.39 -0.23 -16.65
C CYS A 105 5.96 0.14 -17.05
N VAL A 106 5.06 -0.85 -17.08
CA VAL A 106 3.64 -0.56 -17.21
C VAL A 106 3.25 0.15 -15.92
N PRO A 107 2.65 1.36 -15.97
CA PRO A 107 2.16 1.99 -14.75
C PRO A 107 1.18 1.01 -14.08
N PRO A 108 1.24 0.86 -12.74
CA PRO A 108 0.29 0.02 -12.05
C PRO A 108 -1.12 0.44 -12.45
N PRO A 109 -2.03 -0.51 -12.73
CA PRO A 109 -3.42 -0.17 -12.99
C PRO A 109 -3.95 0.62 -11.79
N GLU A 110 -4.62 1.74 -12.05
CA GLU A 110 -5.24 2.54 -11.00
C GLU A 110 -6.43 1.75 -10.47
N VAL A 111 -6.36 1.30 -9.21
CA VAL A 111 -7.52 0.78 -8.50
C VAL A 111 -8.37 1.93 -7.99
N PRO A 112 -9.70 1.81 -8.01
CA PRO A 112 -10.56 2.68 -7.22
C PRO A 112 -10.14 2.67 -5.74
N TRP A 113 -10.22 3.82 -5.08
CA TRP A 113 -9.85 4.01 -3.66
C TRP A 113 -10.51 2.97 -2.73
N ILE A 114 -11.75 2.57 -3.02
CA ILE A 114 -12.52 1.59 -2.26
C ILE A 114 -11.91 0.17 -2.28
N GLN A 115 -11.03 -0.12 -3.24
CA GLN A 115 -10.38 -1.43 -3.40
C GLN A 115 -9.02 -1.51 -2.71
N GLU A 116 -8.51 -0.38 -2.19
CA GLU A 116 -7.14 -0.29 -1.67
C GLU A 116 -6.96 -0.87 -0.28
N SER A 117 -7.93 -0.65 0.61
CA SER A 117 -7.91 -1.16 1.99
C SER A 117 -9.17 -1.95 2.31
N ALA A 118 -9.18 -2.59 3.49
CA ALA A 118 -10.40 -3.07 4.09
C ALA A 118 -11.32 -1.90 4.48
N ILE A 119 -12.61 -2.19 4.63
CA ILE A 119 -13.65 -1.23 5.00
C ILE A 119 -14.17 -1.60 6.39
N MET A 120 -14.37 -0.61 7.26
CA MET A 120 -14.98 -0.80 8.57
C MET A 120 -16.48 -0.50 8.49
N GLU A 121 -17.36 -1.43 8.88
CA GLU A 121 -18.77 -1.11 9.07
C GLU A 121 -18.98 -0.40 10.41
N TYR A 122 -19.75 0.69 10.36
CA TYR A 122 -20.15 1.47 11.52
C TYR A 122 -21.66 1.41 11.70
N ASP A 123 -22.07 0.88 12.85
CA ASP A 123 -23.44 0.96 13.35
C ASP A 123 -23.46 1.79 14.64
N GLN A 124 -24.17 2.92 14.58
CA GLN A 124 -24.27 3.84 15.70
C GLN A 124 -24.89 3.20 16.96
N ALA A 125 -25.84 2.28 16.79
CA ALA A 125 -26.54 1.69 17.92
C ALA A 125 -25.59 0.83 18.78
N THR A 126 -24.72 0.09 18.12
CA THR A 126 -23.89 -0.96 18.72
C THR A 126 -22.46 -0.53 18.99
N PHE A 127 -21.91 0.46 18.27
CA PHE A 127 -20.52 0.85 18.42
C PHE A 127 -20.16 1.23 19.88
N PRO A 128 -19.07 0.66 20.45
CA PRO A 128 -18.68 0.91 21.83
C PRO A 128 -17.99 2.28 21.99
N ASP A 129 -18.05 2.84 23.20
CA ASP A 129 -17.13 3.92 23.60
C ASP A 129 -15.78 3.28 23.93
N ILE A 130 -14.73 3.71 23.24
CA ILE A 130 -13.38 3.13 23.31
C ILE A 130 -12.49 3.89 24.28
N ASN A 131 -12.75 5.18 24.48
CA ASN A 131 -11.88 6.06 25.25
C ASN A 131 -12.30 6.15 26.74
N THR A 132 -13.42 5.50 27.12
CA THR A 132 -13.95 5.43 28.50
C THR A 132 -14.39 6.76 29.10
N ASP A 133 -14.65 7.77 28.27
CA ASP A 133 -15.16 9.07 28.72
C ASP A 133 -16.69 9.09 28.95
N GLU A 134 -17.35 7.94 28.79
CA GLU A 134 -18.81 7.72 28.86
C GLU A 134 -19.60 8.45 27.75
N VAL A 135 -18.90 8.96 26.73
CA VAL A 135 -19.49 9.61 25.55
C VAL A 135 -19.02 8.86 24.31
N LYS A 136 -19.96 8.15 23.66
CA LYS A 136 -19.72 7.60 22.32
C LYS A 136 -19.40 8.75 21.38
N ASN A 137 -18.13 8.97 21.07
CA ASN A 137 -17.71 10.09 20.24
C ASN A 137 -17.47 9.60 18.81
N GLU A 138 -17.86 10.40 17.83
CA GLU A 138 -17.64 10.11 16.42
C GLU A 138 -16.15 9.97 16.07
N LYS A 139 -15.27 10.55 16.90
CA LYS A 139 -13.82 10.42 16.81
C LYS A 139 -13.32 9.01 17.09
N ASP A 140 -13.98 8.26 17.96
CA ASP A 140 -13.56 6.90 18.31
C ASP A 140 -13.64 5.98 17.09
N VAL A 141 -14.62 6.21 16.22
CA VAL A 141 -14.80 5.46 14.96
C VAL A 141 -13.62 5.68 14.03
N VAL A 142 -13.27 6.96 13.79
CA VAL A 142 -12.18 7.37 12.91
C VAL A 142 -10.83 6.90 13.46
N GLU A 143 -10.60 7.05 14.77
CA GLU A 143 -9.38 6.56 15.41
C GLU A 143 -9.26 5.04 15.33
N THR A 144 -10.35 4.31 15.49
CA THR A 144 -10.37 2.84 15.37
C THR A 144 -10.05 2.39 13.96
N ALA A 145 -10.69 2.97 12.95
CA ALA A 145 -10.40 2.68 11.55
C ALA A 145 -8.93 2.94 11.22
N ALA A 146 -8.38 4.08 11.67
CA ALA A 146 -6.97 4.41 11.49
C ALA A 146 -6.04 3.41 12.18
N ASN A 147 -6.37 3.01 13.42
CA ASN A 147 -5.61 2.02 14.19
C ASN A 147 -5.61 0.62 13.55
N LEU A 148 -6.59 0.32 12.69
CA LEU A 148 -6.72 -0.93 11.94
C LEU A 148 -6.15 -0.84 10.52
N ASN A 149 -5.56 0.29 10.12
CA ASN A 149 -5.11 0.58 8.75
C ASN A 149 -6.23 0.47 7.71
N MET A 150 -7.43 0.95 8.07
CA MET A 150 -8.58 1.05 7.18
C MET A 150 -8.78 2.51 6.77
N THR A 151 -8.96 2.74 5.46
CA THR A 151 -9.14 4.09 4.88
C THR A 151 -10.60 4.44 4.65
N SER A 152 -11.51 3.48 4.83
CA SER A 152 -12.90 3.56 4.42
C SER A 152 -13.85 3.11 5.53
N ILE A 153 -14.95 3.85 5.71
CA ILE A 153 -16.01 3.56 6.67
C ILE A 153 -17.32 3.33 5.92
N TYR A 154 -18.01 2.23 6.19
CA TYR A 154 -19.31 1.90 5.64
C TYR A 154 -20.42 2.12 6.67
N ILE A 155 -21.43 2.92 6.32
CA ILE A 155 -22.57 3.25 7.18
C ILE A 155 -23.84 2.76 6.49
N PRO A 156 -24.38 1.59 6.88
CA PRO A 156 -25.57 1.03 6.24
C PRO A 156 -26.81 1.89 6.54
N GLY A 157 -27.69 2.01 5.54
CA GLY A 157 -28.98 2.69 5.66
C GLY A 157 -28.90 4.18 6.00
N LEU A 158 -27.85 4.89 5.58
CA LEU A 158 -27.67 6.31 5.89
C LEU A 158 -28.71 7.20 5.17
N ILE A 159 -29.02 6.87 3.92
CA ILE A 159 -29.97 7.60 3.08
C ILE A 159 -31.40 7.14 3.44
N SER A 160 -32.32 8.10 3.61
CA SER A 160 -33.72 7.78 3.89
C SER A 160 -34.44 7.19 2.68
N ASP A 161 -35.18 6.11 2.90
CA ASP A 161 -36.06 5.49 1.89
C ASP A 161 -37.31 6.34 1.58
N ILE A 162 -37.63 7.33 2.41
CA ILE A 162 -38.79 8.23 2.23
C ILE A 162 -38.37 9.47 1.42
N ASP A 163 -37.24 10.08 1.77
CA ASP A 163 -36.66 11.23 1.07
C ASP A 163 -35.14 11.06 0.92
N PHE A 164 -34.70 10.72 -0.28
CA PHE A 164 -33.30 10.44 -0.59
C PHE A 164 -32.35 11.63 -0.37
N ARG A 165 -32.85 12.84 -0.13
CA ARG A 165 -32.02 14.02 0.20
C ARG A 165 -31.70 14.13 1.70
N ASN A 166 -32.35 13.33 2.53
CA ASN A 166 -32.25 13.40 3.98
C ASN A 166 -31.63 12.12 4.55
N PHE A 167 -31.10 12.26 5.75
CA PHE A 167 -30.68 11.11 6.56
C PHE A 167 -31.90 10.27 6.94
N SER A 168 -31.70 8.95 7.06
CA SER A 168 -32.69 8.09 7.68
C SER A 168 -32.86 8.46 9.17
N ASP A 169 -34.03 8.16 9.72
CA ASP A 169 -34.41 8.53 11.10
C ASP A 169 -33.40 8.05 12.17
N ALA A 170 -32.67 6.97 11.87
CA ALA A 170 -31.63 6.44 12.75
C ALA A 170 -30.50 7.46 13.00
N TYR A 171 -30.13 8.23 11.98
CA TYR A 171 -28.92 9.06 11.94
C TYR A 171 -29.17 10.58 11.99
N ILE A 172 -30.43 11.02 12.01
CA ILE A 172 -30.78 12.45 12.06
C ILE A 172 -30.09 13.13 13.27
N ASN A 173 -29.36 14.22 13.00
CA ASN A 173 -28.59 15.02 13.96
C ASN A 173 -27.48 14.28 14.71
N LYS A 174 -27.05 13.11 14.22
CA LYS A 174 -26.12 12.22 14.92
C LYS A 174 -24.85 11.91 14.13
N ILE A 175 -24.88 12.12 12.82
CA ILE A 175 -23.82 11.64 11.92
C ILE A 175 -23.00 12.78 11.28
N ASP A 176 -23.49 14.02 11.35
CA ASP A 176 -22.81 15.17 10.74
C ASP A 176 -21.40 15.40 11.29
N ALA A 177 -21.20 15.15 12.60
CA ALA A 177 -19.89 15.23 13.22
C ALA A 177 -18.95 14.13 12.69
N LEU A 178 -19.44 12.90 12.55
CA LEU A 178 -18.67 11.78 12.00
C LEU A 178 -18.22 12.05 10.56
N LEU A 179 -19.13 12.49 9.69
CA LEU A 179 -18.81 12.79 8.29
C LEU A 179 -17.75 13.89 8.18
N LYS A 180 -17.81 14.89 9.07
CA LYS A 180 -16.82 15.96 9.14
C LYS A 180 -15.46 15.47 9.63
N ASP A 181 -15.43 14.64 10.67
CA ASP A 181 -14.19 14.11 11.25
C ASP A 181 -13.53 13.09 10.32
N ALA A 182 -14.31 12.25 9.63
CA ALA A 182 -13.86 11.36 8.58
C ALA A 182 -13.19 12.15 7.44
N LYS A 183 -13.86 13.19 6.93
CA LYS A 183 -13.28 14.09 5.90
C LYS A 183 -12.03 14.81 6.38
N ALA A 184 -11.95 15.19 7.65
CA ALA A 184 -10.76 15.83 8.22
C ALA A 184 -9.58 14.87 8.35
N SER A 185 -9.85 13.56 8.41
CA SER A 185 -8.87 12.49 8.57
C SER A 185 -8.57 11.76 7.25
N ASP A 186 -9.02 12.32 6.13
CA ASP A 186 -8.87 11.74 4.78
C ASP A 186 -9.46 10.33 4.64
N MET A 187 -10.56 10.07 5.38
CA MET A 187 -11.31 8.82 5.30
C MET A 187 -12.48 8.96 4.35
N GLU A 188 -12.68 7.91 3.56
CA GLU A 188 -13.78 7.82 2.61
C GLU A 188 -14.99 7.14 3.27
N VAL A 189 -16.18 7.70 3.09
CA VAL A 189 -17.41 7.18 3.68
C VAL A 189 -18.30 6.59 2.60
N LEU A 190 -18.89 5.44 2.90
CA LEU A 190 -19.75 4.68 2.02
C LEU A 190 -21.10 4.42 2.67
N THR A 191 -22.13 4.25 1.84
CA THR A 191 -23.45 3.81 2.29
C THR A 191 -24.15 2.96 1.23
N ASP A 192 -25.32 2.44 1.55
CA ASP A 192 -26.17 1.76 0.59
C ASP A 192 -26.68 2.74 -0.49
N PHE A 193 -26.69 2.28 -1.73
CA PHE A 193 -27.41 2.95 -2.80
C PHE A 193 -28.93 2.80 -2.58
N VAL A 194 -29.71 3.72 -3.13
CA VAL A 194 -31.18 3.69 -3.01
C VAL A 194 -31.76 2.40 -3.62
N LYS A 195 -32.55 1.68 -2.84
CA LYS A 195 -33.23 0.45 -3.32
C LYS A 195 -34.39 0.79 -4.24
N SER A 196 -34.72 -0.15 -5.14
CA SER A 196 -35.88 -0.03 -6.04
C SER A 196 -37.22 -0.10 -5.29
N ASP A 197 -37.27 -0.91 -4.23
CA ASP A 197 -38.46 -1.17 -3.44
C ASP A 197 -38.56 -0.16 -2.29
N VAL A 198 -39.28 0.93 -2.51
CA VAL A 198 -39.40 2.04 -1.56
C VAL A 198 -40.78 2.05 -0.88
N PRO A 199 -40.88 2.59 0.34
CA PRO A 199 -42.16 2.78 1.02
C PRO A 199 -43.17 3.58 0.18
N SER A 200 -44.47 3.30 0.36
CA SER A 200 -45.54 3.97 -0.38
C SER A 200 -45.67 5.47 -0.10
N ASP A 201 -45.14 5.92 1.03
CA ASP A 201 -45.09 7.32 1.46
C ASP A 201 -43.80 8.03 1.02
N ASN A 202 -42.99 7.41 0.14
CA ASN A 202 -41.84 8.05 -0.48
C ASN A 202 -42.26 9.34 -1.22
N VAL A 203 -41.47 10.40 -1.09
CA VAL A 203 -41.77 11.73 -1.64
C VAL A 203 -41.96 11.71 -3.16
N TRP A 204 -41.26 10.83 -3.88
CA TRP A 204 -41.41 10.69 -5.33
C TRP A 204 -42.70 9.97 -5.74
N ALA A 205 -43.28 9.13 -4.89
CA ALA A 205 -44.51 8.41 -5.22
C ALA A 205 -45.66 9.38 -5.53
N GLU A 206 -45.74 10.50 -4.79
CA GLU A 206 -46.70 11.56 -5.04
C GLU A 206 -46.21 12.60 -6.06
N SER A 207 -44.96 13.05 -5.92
CA SER A 207 -44.44 14.18 -6.72
C SER A 207 -44.03 13.80 -8.15
N ASN A 208 -43.58 12.57 -8.37
CA ASN A 208 -43.03 12.08 -9.62
C ASN A 208 -43.45 10.62 -9.90
N PRO A 209 -44.75 10.33 -10.08
CA PRO A 209 -45.25 8.97 -10.26
C PRO A 209 -44.68 8.27 -11.52
N ALA A 210 -44.17 9.02 -12.49
CA ALA A 210 -43.51 8.48 -13.68
C ALA A 210 -42.16 7.80 -13.41
N TYR A 211 -41.61 7.96 -12.19
CA TYR A 211 -40.37 7.31 -11.77
C TYR A 211 -40.59 5.86 -11.33
N PHE A 212 -41.84 5.40 -11.27
CA PHE A 212 -42.21 4.08 -10.81
C PHE A 212 -42.69 3.20 -11.96
N ASP A 213 -42.35 1.92 -11.90
CA ASP A 213 -42.83 0.90 -12.80
C ASP A 213 -44.27 0.46 -12.45
N SER A 214 -44.82 -0.49 -13.23
CA SER A 214 -46.15 -1.04 -12.96
C SER A 214 -46.28 -1.80 -11.63
N SER A 215 -45.16 -2.12 -10.99
CA SER A 215 -45.07 -2.83 -9.72
C SER A 215 -44.89 -1.87 -8.53
N ASN A 216 -44.97 -0.55 -8.76
CA ASN A 216 -44.66 0.51 -7.79
C ASN A 216 -43.22 0.48 -7.26
N LYS A 217 -42.27 0.00 -8.07
CA LYS A 217 -40.82 0.07 -7.78
C LYS A 217 -40.19 1.16 -8.62
N LEU A 218 -39.06 1.72 -8.17
CA LEU A 218 -38.32 2.69 -8.96
C LEU A 218 -37.87 2.08 -10.29
N ASP A 219 -38.23 2.70 -11.41
CA ASP A 219 -37.83 2.29 -12.75
C ASP A 219 -36.49 2.91 -13.13
N PHE A 220 -35.39 2.24 -12.81
CA PHE A 220 -34.05 2.72 -13.16
C PHE A 220 -33.78 2.84 -14.67
N SER A 221 -34.69 2.40 -15.54
CA SER A 221 -34.61 2.66 -16.99
C SER A 221 -34.97 4.11 -17.32
N ASN A 222 -35.76 4.77 -16.46
CA ASN A 222 -36.18 6.16 -16.64
C ASN A 222 -34.98 7.11 -16.58
N VAL A 223 -34.76 7.85 -17.67
CA VAL A 223 -33.60 8.74 -17.83
C VAL A 223 -33.67 9.96 -16.92
N ASP A 224 -34.87 10.53 -16.71
CA ASP A 224 -35.04 11.72 -15.88
C ASP A 224 -34.84 11.39 -14.40
N MET A 225 -35.36 10.24 -13.95
CA MET A 225 -35.10 9.75 -12.61
C MET A 225 -33.61 9.48 -12.35
N ARG A 226 -32.91 8.82 -13.30
CA ARG A 226 -31.47 8.57 -13.15
C ARG A 226 -30.66 9.85 -13.03
N LYS A 227 -31.01 10.91 -13.76
CA LYS A 227 -30.35 12.23 -13.65
C LYS A 227 -30.62 12.88 -12.29
N GLU A 228 -31.87 12.87 -11.85
CA GLU A 228 -32.25 13.39 -10.53
C GLU A 228 -31.51 12.65 -9.40
N LEU A 229 -31.43 11.33 -9.50
CA LEU A 229 -30.69 10.51 -8.55
C LEU A 229 -29.19 10.80 -8.57
N GLN A 230 -28.60 10.96 -9.75
CA GLN A 230 -27.19 11.36 -9.87
C GLN A 230 -26.92 12.72 -9.18
N ASP A 231 -27.83 13.69 -9.31
CA ASP A 231 -27.68 14.99 -8.64
C ASP A 231 -27.84 14.88 -7.11
N ILE A 232 -28.69 13.98 -6.63
CA ILE A 232 -28.79 13.64 -5.21
C ILE A 232 -27.48 13.03 -4.70
N LEU A 233 -26.90 12.07 -5.42
CA LEU A 233 -25.62 11.46 -5.05
C LEU A 233 -24.47 12.49 -5.04
N LYS A 234 -24.43 13.43 -6.00
CA LYS A 234 -23.47 14.56 -5.95
C LYS A 234 -23.65 15.40 -4.69
N ALA A 235 -24.88 15.64 -4.25
CA ALA A 235 -25.13 16.36 -3.00
C ALA A 235 -24.61 15.57 -1.78
N TRP A 236 -24.76 14.25 -1.77
CA TRP A 236 -24.20 13.36 -0.73
C TRP A 236 -22.66 13.36 -0.72
N ILE A 237 -22.03 13.36 -1.88
CA ILE A 237 -20.57 13.53 -2.00
C ILE A 237 -20.13 14.87 -1.40
N GLY A 238 -20.88 15.94 -1.67
CA GLY A 238 -20.65 17.25 -1.04
C GLY A 238 -20.75 17.22 0.49
N ARG A 239 -21.56 16.32 1.05
CA ARG A 239 -21.70 16.09 2.50
C ARG A 239 -20.64 15.15 3.09
N GLY A 240 -19.79 14.55 2.26
CA GLY A 240 -18.72 13.64 2.68
C GLY A 240 -19.07 12.15 2.60
N VAL A 241 -19.97 11.75 1.71
CA VAL A 241 -20.26 10.34 1.39
C VAL A 241 -19.88 10.06 -0.07
N GLN A 242 -18.81 9.31 -0.28
CA GLN A 242 -18.16 9.13 -1.58
C GLN A 242 -18.52 7.82 -2.27
N GLY A 243 -18.90 6.79 -1.51
CA GLY A 243 -19.23 5.47 -2.05
C GLY A 243 -20.69 5.07 -1.86
N PHE A 244 -21.27 4.38 -2.85
CA PHE A 244 -22.64 3.84 -2.77
C PHE A 244 -22.68 2.37 -3.22
N PHE A 245 -23.10 1.47 -2.33
CA PHE A 245 -23.26 0.04 -2.62
C PHE A 245 -24.62 -0.25 -3.24
N MET A 246 -24.64 -0.65 -4.50
CA MET A 246 -25.85 -1.03 -5.22
C MET A 246 -26.09 -2.53 -5.13
N ASN A 247 -27.09 -2.91 -4.32
CA ASN A 247 -27.51 -4.30 -4.11
C ASN A 247 -28.79 -4.65 -4.90
N GLU A 248 -28.76 -4.36 -6.20
CA GLU A 248 -29.84 -4.65 -7.13
C GLU A 248 -29.36 -5.61 -8.22
N LYS A 249 -30.27 -6.39 -8.81
CA LYS A 249 -29.93 -7.34 -9.89
C LYS A 249 -29.84 -6.62 -11.23
N ASP A 250 -28.95 -7.09 -12.12
CA ASP A 250 -28.77 -6.59 -13.49
C ASP A 250 -28.49 -5.07 -13.60
N THR A 251 -27.52 -4.60 -12.83
CA THR A 251 -27.26 -3.17 -12.60
C THR A 251 -26.17 -2.55 -13.45
N THR A 252 -25.45 -3.31 -14.27
CA THR A 252 -24.25 -2.85 -14.99
C THR A 252 -24.49 -1.54 -15.76
N ASN A 253 -25.60 -1.45 -16.50
CA ASN A 253 -25.94 -0.24 -17.27
C ASN A 253 -26.24 0.99 -16.40
N ILE A 254 -26.74 0.76 -15.18
CA ILE A 254 -27.08 1.83 -14.23
C ILE A 254 -25.81 2.28 -13.52
N THR A 255 -24.99 1.35 -13.04
CA THR A 255 -23.72 1.63 -12.37
C THR A 255 -22.77 2.41 -13.29
N GLU A 256 -22.64 2.02 -14.56
CA GLU A 256 -21.87 2.76 -15.56
C GLU A 256 -22.39 4.19 -15.75
N PHE A 257 -23.71 4.35 -15.87
CA PHE A 257 -24.33 5.67 -16.02
C PHE A 257 -24.07 6.55 -14.79
N MET A 258 -24.26 6.01 -13.57
CA MET A 258 -24.02 6.74 -12.34
C MET A 258 -22.55 7.13 -12.21
N ASN A 259 -21.62 6.20 -12.42
CA ASN A 259 -20.18 6.45 -12.31
C ASN A 259 -19.68 7.47 -13.34
N ALA A 260 -20.15 7.43 -14.58
CA ALA A 260 -19.85 8.46 -15.57
C ALA A 260 -20.31 9.85 -15.10
N GLY A 261 -21.43 9.90 -14.39
CA GLY A 261 -22.00 11.10 -13.83
C GLY A 261 -21.36 11.63 -12.55
N LEU A 262 -20.63 10.80 -11.83
CA LEU A 262 -19.97 11.10 -10.55
C LEU A 262 -18.45 11.28 -10.68
N ALA A 263 -17.86 10.93 -11.83
CA ALA A 263 -16.42 10.92 -12.07
C ALA A 263 -15.71 12.23 -11.67
N GLU A 264 -16.28 13.40 -11.98
CA GLU A 264 -15.69 14.69 -11.62
C GLU A 264 -15.79 15.02 -10.12
N SER A 265 -16.72 14.36 -9.41
CA SER A 265 -16.94 14.56 -7.96
C SER A 265 -16.14 13.57 -7.10
N GLY A 266 -15.47 12.58 -7.71
CA GLY A 266 -14.73 11.53 -6.99
C GLY A 266 -15.61 10.44 -6.37
N GLY A 267 -16.92 10.47 -6.63
CA GLY A 267 -17.84 9.47 -6.09
C GLY A 267 -17.91 8.20 -6.95
N LEU A 268 -18.28 7.10 -6.30
CA LEU A 268 -18.32 5.79 -6.93
C LEU A 268 -19.54 4.98 -6.46
N VAL A 269 -20.25 4.40 -7.42
CA VAL A 269 -21.25 3.36 -7.21
C VAL A 269 -20.59 2.01 -7.51
N VAL A 270 -20.67 1.09 -6.55
CA VAL A 270 -20.10 -0.25 -6.67
C VAL A 270 -21.18 -1.31 -6.47
N THR A 271 -20.96 -2.46 -7.09
CA THR A 271 -21.85 -3.63 -7.01
C THR A 271 -21.09 -4.79 -6.36
N ASP A 272 -21.71 -5.97 -6.35
CA ASP A 272 -21.03 -7.21 -5.98
C ASP A 272 -20.60 -7.30 -4.49
N LEU A 273 -21.43 -6.74 -3.61
CA LEU A 273 -21.40 -7.03 -2.19
C LEU A 273 -21.83 -8.49 -1.95
N VAL A 274 -20.98 -9.25 -1.27
CA VAL A 274 -21.18 -10.67 -0.96
C VAL A 274 -21.23 -10.84 0.55
N ASP A 275 -22.38 -11.25 1.07
CA ASP A 275 -22.57 -11.54 2.48
C ASP A 275 -22.01 -12.92 2.84
N MET A 276 -21.08 -12.97 3.79
CA MET A 276 -20.46 -14.21 4.25
C MET A 276 -21.26 -14.93 5.35
N SER A 277 -22.34 -14.36 5.86
CA SER A 277 -23.13 -14.90 6.98
C SER A 277 -23.50 -16.37 6.78
N ASP A 278 -23.89 -16.77 5.57
CA ASP A 278 -24.23 -18.17 5.26
C ASP A 278 -23.03 -19.13 5.38
N VAL A 279 -21.84 -18.67 4.99
CA VAL A 279 -20.60 -19.44 5.10
C VAL A 279 -20.18 -19.55 6.57
N LEU A 280 -20.30 -18.47 7.33
CA LEU A 280 -19.94 -18.41 8.75
C LEU A 280 -20.91 -19.21 9.64
N ASN A 281 -22.21 -19.19 9.33
CA ASN A 281 -23.23 -19.86 10.12
C ASN A 281 -23.18 -21.39 10.05
N THR A 282 -22.60 -21.92 8.97
CA THR A 282 -22.43 -23.37 8.75
C THR A 282 -21.00 -23.64 8.33
N PHE A 283 -20.06 -23.10 9.11
CA PHE A 283 -18.66 -23.08 8.76
C PHE A 283 -18.07 -24.49 8.66
N ASN A 284 -17.40 -24.73 7.55
CA ASN A 284 -16.50 -25.85 7.30
C ASN A 284 -15.41 -25.32 6.36
N VAL A 285 -14.17 -25.79 6.54
CA VAL A 285 -13.01 -25.41 5.74
C VAL A 285 -13.27 -25.62 4.24
N GLU A 286 -13.89 -26.74 3.86
CA GLU A 286 -14.24 -27.02 2.46
C GLU A 286 -15.22 -25.96 1.90
N LYS A 287 -16.24 -25.58 2.69
CA LYS A 287 -17.22 -24.57 2.29
C LYS A 287 -16.57 -23.19 2.15
N TYR A 288 -15.69 -22.83 3.08
CA TYR A 288 -14.95 -21.57 3.03
C TYR A 288 -13.97 -21.52 1.85
N ARG A 289 -13.29 -22.62 1.57
CA ARG A 289 -12.40 -22.73 0.41
C ARG A 289 -13.18 -22.62 -0.91
N ASN A 290 -14.31 -23.31 -1.03
CA ASN A 290 -15.18 -23.19 -2.20
C ASN A 290 -15.70 -21.76 -2.35
N PHE A 291 -16.06 -21.11 -1.25
CA PHE A 291 -16.45 -19.70 -1.26
C PHE A 291 -15.34 -18.79 -1.82
N LEU A 292 -14.09 -18.97 -1.36
CA LEU A 292 -12.94 -18.22 -1.89
C LEU A 292 -12.67 -18.57 -3.36
N ASP A 293 -12.77 -19.83 -3.76
CA ASP A 293 -12.58 -20.21 -5.16
C ASP A 293 -13.69 -19.66 -6.07
N GLU A 294 -14.93 -19.56 -5.61
CA GLU A 294 -16.02 -19.00 -6.40
C GLU A 294 -15.96 -17.47 -6.50
N ASN A 295 -15.61 -16.79 -5.41
CA ASN A 295 -15.78 -15.34 -5.30
C ASN A 295 -14.46 -14.56 -5.33
N ALA A 296 -13.31 -15.20 -5.07
CA ALA A 296 -11.99 -14.58 -5.06
C ALA A 296 -11.14 -15.02 -6.28
N LYS A 297 -11.79 -15.44 -7.37
CA LYS A 297 -11.16 -15.58 -8.69
C LYS A 297 -10.81 -14.16 -9.18
N GLY A 298 -9.54 -13.90 -9.48
CA GLY A 298 -9.07 -12.56 -9.85
C GLY A 298 -9.55 -12.10 -11.24
N ASN A 299 -8.65 -11.55 -12.08
CA ASN A 299 -8.90 -10.61 -13.20
C ASN A 299 -10.05 -10.90 -14.22
N ASP A 300 -10.67 -12.07 -14.21
CA ASP A 300 -11.83 -12.44 -15.07
C ASP A 300 -13.20 -12.30 -14.36
N VAL A 301 -13.24 -12.01 -13.06
CA VAL A 301 -14.47 -11.85 -12.27
C VAL A 301 -14.56 -10.42 -11.71
N ALA A 302 -15.77 -9.87 -11.66
CA ALA A 302 -16.04 -8.57 -11.05
C ALA A 302 -15.53 -8.55 -9.60
N TRP A 303 -14.88 -7.45 -9.20
CA TRP A 303 -14.32 -7.28 -7.86
C TRP A 303 -15.40 -7.45 -6.80
N LYS A 304 -15.15 -8.31 -5.81
CA LYS A 304 -16.12 -8.62 -4.75
C LYS A 304 -15.82 -7.87 -3.47
N TYR A 305 -16.88 -7.49 -2.76
CA TYR A 305 -16.80 -6.89 -1.44
C TYR A 305 -17.36 -7.88 -0.42
N PHE A 306 -16.52 -8.41 0.46
CA PHE A 306 -16.90 -9.48 1.38
C PHE A 306 -17.37 -8.90 2.70
N LYS A 307 -18.67 -8.95 2.94
CA LYS A 307 -19.27 -8.55 4.20
C LYS A 307 -19.03 -9.65 5.24
N TYR A 308 -18.13 -9.41 6.18
CA TYR A 308 -17.60 -10.39 7.12
C TYR A 308 -17.83 -9.92 8.56
N ASN A 309 -18.61 -10.72 9.30
CA ASN A 309 -18.93 -10.46 10.69
C ASN A 309 -18.36 -11.58 11.60
N PRO A 310 -17.24 -11.33 12.30
CA PRO A 310 -16.63 -12.34 13.14
C PRO A 310 -17.43 -12.60 14.43
N THR A 311 -18.24 -11.65 14.93
CA THR A 311 -19.04 -11.87 16.16
C THR A 311 -20.29 -12.70 15.91
N VAL A 312 -20.91 -12.58 14.73
CA VAL A 312 -22.03 -13.45 14.31
C VAL A 312 -21.61 -14.92 14.25
N ALA A 313 -20.37 -15.20 13.88
CA ALA A 313 -19.84 -16.57 13.80
C ALA A 313 -19.81 -17.31 15.16
N LYS A 314 -19.71 -16.56 16.28
CA LYS A 314 -19.73 -17.11 17.64
C LYS A 314 -21.08 -17.71 18.01
N SER A 315 -22.17 -17.14 17.50
CA SER A 315 -23.53 -17.67 17.70
C SER A 315 -23.78 -19.00 16.96
N SER A 316 -22.93 -19.30 15.98
CA SER A 316 -22.99 -20.46 15.09
C SER A 316 -21.96 -21.54 15.44
N GLY A 317 -21.17 -21.33 16.50
CA GLY A 317 -20.20 -22.30 17.02
C GLY A 317 -18.76 -22.15 16.50
N LEU A 318 -18.44 -21.09 15.74
CA LEU A 318 -17.07 -20.78 15.36
C LEU A 318 -16.30 -20.22 16.57
N SER A 319 -15.13 -20.77 16.87
CA SER A 319 -14.27 -20.25 17.93
C SER A 319 -13.61 -18.92 17.53
N ASP A 320 -13.21 -18.12 18.51
CA ASP A 320 -12.52 -16.85 18.27
C ASP A 320 -11.18 -17.09 17.53
N GLU A 321 -10.54 -18.24 17.77
CA GLU A 321 -9.34 -18.69 17.06
C GLU A 321 -9.59 -18.94 15.58
N LEU A 322 -10.66 -19.69 15.23
CA LEU A 322 -11.03 -19.94 13.84
C LEU A 322 -11.45 -18.65 13.12
N ALA A 323 -12.19 -17.76 13.80
CA ALA A 323 -12.53 -16.45 13.24
C ALA A 323 -11.27 -15.62 12.91
N ASN A 324 -10.24 -15.68 13.76
CA ASN A 324 -8.96 -15.02 13.47
C ASN A 324 -8.26 -15.63 12.24
N LEU A 325 -8.33 -16.94 12.04
CA LEU A 325 -7.79 -17.62 10.87
C LEU A 325 -8.56 -17.31 9.57
N VAL A 326 -9.88 -17.15 9.66
CA VAL A 326 -10.70 -16.65 8.55
C VAL A 326 -10.29 -15.22 8.21
N THR A 327 -10.17 -14.32 9.20
CA THR A 327 -9.66 -12.96 8.99
C THR A 327 -8.27 -12.97 8.33
N PHE A 328 -7.37 -13.82 8.82
CA PHE A 328 -5.99 -13.91 8.34
C PHE A 328 -5.90 -14.33 6.86
N SER A 329 -6.73 -15.29 6.44
CA SER A 329 -6.79 -15.76 5.04
C SER A 329 -7.61 -14.86 4.13
N LEU A 330 -8.76 -14.34 4.58
CA LEU A 330 -9.66 -13.50 3.80
C LEU A 330 -9.00 -12.18 3.39
N PHE A 331 -8.28 -11.53 4.31
CA PHE A 331 -7.60 -10.26 4.01
C PHE A 331 -6.47 -10.45 2.97
N ALA A 332 -5.92 -11.65 2.85
CA ALA A 332 -4.92 -11.98 1.83
C ALA A 332 -5.52 -12.47 0.50
N ALA A 333 -6.85 -12.65 0.40
CA ALA A 333 -7.56 -13.02 -0.82
C ALA A 333 -7.89 -11.79 -1.70
N PRO A 334 -8.08 -11.95 -3.03
CA PRO A 334 -8.60 -10.90 -3.92
C PRO A 334 -10.02 -10.48 -3.52
N GLY A 335 -10.35 -9.19 -3.68
CA GLY A 335 -11.60 -8.59 -3.20
C GLY A 335 -11.38 -7.75 -1.94
N THR A 336 -12.38 -6.97 -1.53
CA THR A 336 -12.28 -6.06 -0.39
C THR A 336 -13.11 -6.57 0.80
N PRO A 337 -12.49 -6.91 1.95
CA PRO A 337 -13.26 -7.27 3.14
C PRO A 337 -13.90 -6.02 3.77
N ILE A 338 -15.17 -6.13 4.10
CA ILE A 338 -15.94 -5.20 4.93
C ILE A 338 -16.11 -5.87 6.29
N LEU A 339 -15.47 -5.30 7.31
CA LEU A 339 -15.47 -5.84 8.66
C LEU A 339 -16.65 -5.28 9.46
N GLU A 340 -17.51 -6.18 9.94
CA GLU A 340 -18.56 -5.87 10.89
C GLU A 340 -18.24 -6.35 12.30
N GLY A 341 -19.20 -6.20 13.22
CA GLY A 341 -19.15 -6.87 14.52
C GLY A 341 -18.14 -6.26 15.49
N LEU A 342 -17.71 -5.02 15.25
CA LEU A 342 -16.90 -4.24 16.19
C LEU A 342 -17.80 -3.53 17.23
N ASP A 343 -18.71 -4.30 17.83
CA ASP A 343 -19.76 -3.83 18.75
C ASP A 343 -19.30 -3.76 20.22
N SER A 344 -18.12 -4.31 20.52
CA SER A 344 -17.58 -4.34 21.88
C SER A 344 -16.06 -4.20 21.90
N ILE A 345 -15.54 -3.66 23.00
CA ILE A 345 -14.09 -3.57 23.25
C ILE A 345 -13.45 -4.98 23.22
N GLU A 346 -14.18 -6.00 23.66
CA GLU A 346 -13.73 -7.39 23.60
C GLU A 346 -13.59 -7.87 22.14
N ALA A 347 -14.62 -7.68 21.30
CA ALA A 347 -14.56 -8.04 19.89
C ALA A 347 -13.41 -7.32 19.16
N ILE A 348 -13.26 -6.01 19.43
CA ILE A 348 -12.14 -5.21 18.92
C ILE A 348 -10.81 -5.83 19.37
N ASN A 349 -10.60 -6.06 20.67
CA ASN A 349 -9.33 -6.60 21.19
C ASN A 349 -9.00 -8.00 20.66
N ASN A 350 -10.01 -8.84 20.42
CA ASN A 350 -9.83 -10.19 19.90
C ASN A 350 -9.32 -10.18 18.44
N HIS A 351 -9.80 -9.25 17.61
CA HIS A 351 -9.46 -9.21 16.19
C HIS A 351 -8.39 -8.17 15.82
N VAL A 352 -8.17 -7.12 16.63
CA VAL A 352 -7.19 -6.06 16.36
C VAL A 352 -5.80 -6.62 16.11
N LYS A 353 -5.39 -7.65 16.85
CA LYS A 353 -4.05 -8.24 16.71
C LYS A 353 -3.85 -8.87 15.34
N VAL A 354 -4.81 -9.67 14.88
CA VAL A 354 -4.73 -10.31 13.56
C VAL A 354 -4.91 -9.26 12.46
N LEU A 355 -5.82 -8.30 12.63
CA LEU A 355 -6.06 -7.23 11.65
C LEU A 355 -4.81 -6.38 11.43
N LYS A 356 -4.12 -5.94 12.50
CA LYS A 356 -2.87 -5.18 12.39
C LYS A 356 -1.76 -5.92 11.64
N LEU A 357 -1.81 -7.25 11.64
CA LEU A 357 -0.84 -8.09 10.97
C LEU A 357 -1.13 -8.21 9.46
N VAL A 358 -2.40 -8.27 9.07
CA VAL A 358 -2.81 -8.54 7.67
C VAL A 358 -3.35 -7.33 6.92
N SER A 359 -3.84 -6.29 7.59
CA SER A 359 -4.35 -5.09 6.92
C SER A 359 -3.28 -4.33 6.11
N PRO A 360 -2.01 -4.22 6.53
CA PRO A 360 -0.99 -3.55 5.71
C PRO A 360 -0.64 -4.32 4.43
N LEU A 361 -0.93 -5.63 4.36
CA LEU A 361 -0.70 -6.41 3.15
C LEU A 361 -1.59 -5.96 1.99
N ARG A 362 -2.73 -5.33 2.27
CA ARG A 362 -3.69 -4.85 1.27
C ARG A 362 -3.12 -3.77 0.35
N GLU A 363 -2.13 -3.02 0.83
CA GLU A 363 -1.45 -1.99 0.04
C GLU A 363 -0.53 -2.60 -1.04
N GLN A 364 -0.16 -3.87 -0.91
CA GLN A 364 0.78 -4.54 -1.79
C GLN A 364 0.16 -4.86 -3.15
N GLN A 365 0.90 -4.60 -4.23
CA GLN A 365 0.39 -4.76 -5.61
C GLN A 365 -0.03 -6.19 -5.94
N SER A 366 0.69 -7.20 -5.47
CA SER A 366 0.30 -8.61 -5.65
C SER A 366 -1.00 -8.95 -4.90
N MET A 367 -1.29 -8.30 -3.76
CA MET A 367 -2.57 -8.45 -3.06
C MET A 367 -3.73 -7.73 -3.76
N LYS A 368 -3.45 -6.65 -4.49
CA LYS A 368 -4.45 -5.93 -5.30
C LYS A 368 -4.76 -6.64 -6.62
N PHE A 369 -3.75 -7.11 -7.35
CA PHE A 369 -3.92 -7.47 -8.78
C PHE A 369 -3.63 -8.94 -9.13
N SER A 370 -3.06 -9.74 -8.22
CA SER A 370 -2.80 -11.16 -8.50
C SER A 370 -4.06 -12.00 -8.35
N ASN A 371 -4.19 -13.04 -9.14
CA ASN A 371 -5.14 -14.13 -8.88
C ASN A 371 -4.66 -15.01 -7.72
N VAL A 372 -5.58 -15.82 -7.17
CA VAL A 372 -5.26 -16.90 -6.23
C VAL A 372 -4.78 -18.11 -7.02
N SER A 373 -3.63 -18.66 -6.62
CA SER A 373 -3.15 -19.97 -7.08
C SER A 373 -3.17 -20.94 -5.91
N TRP A 374 -4.03 -21.96 -5.97
CA TRP A 374 -4.16 -22.94 -4.90
C TRP A 374 -3.03 -23.96 -4.92
N THR A 375 -2.63 -24.43 -3.74
CA THR A 375 -1.77 -25.63 -3.64
C THR A 375 -2.56 -26.89 -4.02
N GLU A 376 -1.87 -27.97 -4.33
CA GLU A 376 -2.52 -29.26 -4.58
C GLU A 376 -3.15 -29.81 -3.29
N ASP A 377 -4.37 -30.36 -3.42
CA ASP A 377 -5.05 -31.00 -2.31
C ASP A 377 -4.50 -32.39 -2.05
N THR A 378 -4.05 -32.62 -0.82
CA THR A 378 -3.82 -33.97 -0.31
C THR A 378 -4.92 -34.31 0.69
N ASN A 379 -5.28 -35.59 0.76
CA ASN A 379 -6.24 -36.10 1.74
C ASN A 379 -5.82 -35.84 3.20
N GLU A 380 -4.57 -35.47 3.44
CA GLU A 380 -4.00 -35.18 4.76
C GLU A 380 -4.19 -33.70 5.18
N ASN A 381 -4.58 -32.81 4.25
CA ASN A 381 -4.66 -31.35 4.46
C ASN A 381 -6.07 -30.78 4.24
N VAL A 382 -7.12 -31.58 4.45
CA VAL A 382 -8.53 -31.17 4.20
C VAL A 382 -8.94 -29.93 5.00
N ASN A 383 -8.35 -29.74 6.18
CA ASN A 383 -8.64 -28.60 7.07
C ASN A 383 -7.65 -27.43 6.87
N VAL A 384 -6.91 -27.40 5.76
CA VAL A 384 -5.92 -26.36 5.47
C VAL A 384 -6.37 -25.52 4.29
N VAL A 385 -6.29 -24.20 4.44
CA VAL A 385 -6.48 -23.23 3.36
C VAL A 385 -5.12 -22.70 2.96
N SER A 386 -4.65 -23.06 1.77
CA SER A 386 -3.34 -22.65 1.27
C SER A 386 -3.35 -22.22 -0.19
N PHE A 387 -2.85 -21.01 -0.44
CA PHE A 387 -2.77 -20.41 -1.75
C PHE A 387 -1.62 -19.40 -1.86
N ALA A 388 -1.21 -19.09 -3.09
CA ALA A 388 -0.24 -18.05 -3.37
C ALA A 388 -0.80 -16.94 -4.26
N ARG A 389 -0.32 -15.72 -4.04
CA ARG A 389 -0.52 -14.53 -4.85
C ARG A 389 0.78 -14.25 -5.58
N VAL A 390 0.81 -14.45 -6.89
CA VAL A 390 2.01 -14.33 -7.73
C VAL A 390 1.75 -13.31 -8.83
N LEU A 391 2.49 -12.20 -8.80
CA LEU A 391 2.42 -11.16 -9.81
C LEU A 391 3.84 -10.76 -10.25
N LYS A 392 4.09 -10.84 -11.56
CA LYS A 392 5.39 -10.57 -12.15
C LYS A 392 5.89 -9.16 -11.82
N GLY A 393 7.14 -9.06 -11.37
CA GLY A 393 7.79 -7.78 -11.04
C GLY A 393 7.43 -7.20 -9.67
N THR A 394 6.64 -7.92 -8.87
CA THR A 394 6.26 -7.52 -7.51
C THR A 394 6.53 -8.67 -6.53
N PRO A 395 6.71 -8.41 -5.23
CA PRO A 395 6.80 -9.48 -4.24
C PRO A 395 5.54 -10.36 -4.24
N GLY A 396 5.73 -11.67 -4.28
CA GLY A 396 4.65 -12.66 -4.13
C GLY A 396 4.41 -13.01 -2.66
N TYR A 397 3.23 -13.55 -2.36
CA TYR A 397 2.83 -13.94 -1.01
C TYR A 397 2.18 -15.32 -1.01
N ALA A 398 2.72 -16.24 -0.22
CA ALA A 398 2.14 -17.55 0.03
C ALA A 398 1.42 -17.50 1.39
N VAL A 399 0.16 -17.92 1.40
CA VAL A 399 -0.73 -17.91 2.56
C VAL A 399 -1.08 -19.34 2.87
N ALA A 400 -0.86 -19.77 4.12
CA ALA A 400 -1.20 -21.09 4.59
C ALA A 400 -1.86 -20.99 5.96
N VAL A 401 -3.03 -21.59 6.13
CA VAL A 401 -3.80 -21.53 7.37
C VAL A 401 -4.32 -22.92 7.71
N ASN A 402 -3.87 -23.46 8.84
CA ASN A 402 -4.34 -24.72 9.39
C ASN A 402 -5.50 -24.47 10.35
N MET A 403 -6.70 -24.88 9.94
CA MET A 403 -7.93 -24.74 10.72
C MET A 403 -8.28 -26.02 11.50
N ASP A 404 -7.38 -27.01 11.54
CA ASP A 404 -7.53 -28.19 12.40
C ASP A 404 -7.18 -27.85 13.86
N GLU A 405 -7.96 -28.36 14.80
CA GLU A 405 -7.77 -28.13 16.25
C GLU A 405 -6.74 -29.07 16.88
N ALA A 406 -6.41 -30.20 16.24
CA ALA A 406 -5.62 -31.26 16.85
C ALA A 406 -4.37 -31.65 16.05
N ASN A 407 -4.40 -31.51 14.72
CA ASN A 407 -3.39 -32.04 13.84
C ASN A 407 -2.53 -30.94 13.23
N ASN A 408 -1.22 -31.19 13.15
CA ASN A 408 -0.31 -30.35 12.40
C ASN A 408 -0.46 -30.61 10.90
N ALA A 409 -0.13 -29.60 10.10
CA ALA A 409 -0.11 -29.71 8.65
C ALA A 409 1.27 -29.34 8.10
N THR A 410 1.61 -29.88 6.93
CA THR A 410 2.79 -29.46 6.16
C THR A 410 2.39 -29.28 4.71
N ILE A 411 2.64 -28.09 4.18
CA ILE A 411 2.22 -27.68 2.83
C ILE A 411 3.44 -27.33 1.98
N SER A 412 3.37 -27.70 0.71
CA SER A 412 4.32 -27.26 -0.32
C SER A 412 3.63 -26.30 -1.28
N PHE A 413 4.30 -25.18 -1.57
CA PHE A 413 3.88 -24.20 -2.56
C PHE A 413 4.63 -24.34 -3.90
N THR A 414 5.61 -25.25 -4.01
CA THR A 414 6.46 -25.39 -5.21
C THR A 414 5.74 -25.97 -6.42
N SER A 415 4.52 -26.48 -6.26
CA SER A 415 3.66 -26.86 -7.39
C SER A 415 3.09 -25.65 -8.13
N ILE A 416 3.11 -24.46 -7.51
CA ILE A 416 2.58 -23.22 -8.11
C ILE A 416 3.68 -22.54 -8.92
N ASP A 417 3.34 -22.18 -10.17
CA ASP A 417 4.26 -21.51 -11.08
C ASP A 417 4.75 -20.16 -10.53
N GLY A 418 6.05 -19.91 -10.65
CA GLY A 418 6.70 -18.70 -10.15
C GLY A 418 6.95 -18.65 -8.64
N VAL A 419 6.64 -19.70 -7.87
CA VAL A 419 6.98 -19.75 -6.43
C VAL A 419 8.36 -20.40 -6.22
N PRO A 420 9.34 -19.70 -5.59
CA PRO A 420 10.65 -20.26 -5.31
C PRO A 420 10.62 -21.25 -4.12
N ALA A 421 11.72 -21.96 -3.88
CA ALA A 421 11.85 -22.90 -2.76
C ALA A 421 11.94 -22.22 -1.38
N GLU A 422 12.30 -20.94 -1.32
CA GLU A 422 12.53 -20.20 -0.08
C GLU A 422 11.93 -18.79 -0.16
N GLY A 423 11.45 -18.30 0.98
CA GLY A 423 10.94 -16.96 1.16
C GLY A 423 11.28 -16.40 2.54
N MET A 424 10.61 -15.31 2.90
CA MET A 424 10.74 -14.60 4.15
C MET A 424 9.40 -14.59 4.87
N LEU A 425 9.38 -14.97 6.14
CA LEU A 425 8.18 -14.88 6.96
C LEU A 425 7.72 -13.41 7.05
N ASN A 426 6.52 -13.14 6.59
CA ASN A 426 5.91 -11.81 6.67
C ASN A 426 4.99 -11.70 7.87
N ALA A 427 4.19 -12.73 8.14
CA ALA A 427 3.23 -12.77 9.23
C ALA A 427 3.00 -14.20 9.71
N GLU A 428 2.78 -14.35 11.02
CA GLU A 428 2.44 -15.63 11.66
C GLU A 428 1.33 -15.40 12.69
N TRP A 429 0.40 -16.34 12.75
CA TRP A 429 -0.67 -16.39 13.74
C TRP A 429 -0.75 -17.78 14.37
N PRO A 430 -0.95 -17.92 15.69
CA PRO A 430 -0.89 -16.86 16.70
C PRO A 430 0.47 -16.16 16.73
N ILE A 431 0.50 -14.91 17.19
CA ILE A 431 1.77 -14.16 17.31
C ILE A 431 2.65 -14.88 18.34
N SER A 432 3.82 -15.35 17.91
CA SER A 432 4.77 -16.02 18.80
C SER A 432 5.21 -15.10 19.94
N VAL A 433 5.35 -15.63 21.15
CA VAL A 433 5.74 -14.87 22.36
C VAL A 433 7.15 -14.26 22.23
N ASP A 434 7.99 -14.84 21.35
CA ASP A 434 9.39 -14.45 21.15
C ASP A 434 9.59 -13.40 20.05
N ASP A 435 8.53 -12.78 19.52
CA ASP A 435 8.62 -11.81 18.41
C ASP A 435 9.53 -12.35 17.29
N VAL A 436 9.38 -13.65 16.93
CA VAL A 436 10.24 -14.28 15.91
C VAL A 436 10.14 -13.45 14.65
N ALA A 437 11.27 -12.81 14.36
CA ALA A 437 11.35 -11.63 13.54
C ALA A 437 10.68 -11.85 12.20
N ALA A 438 9.78 -10.93 11.84
CA ALA A 438 9.51 -10.64 10.44
C ALA A 438 10.85 -10.68 9.67
N ASP A 439 10.83 -11.30 8.48
CA ASP A 439 12.00 -11.56 7.63
C ASP A 439 12.87 -12.77 8.00
N THR A 440 12.38 -13.69 8.84
CA THR A 440 13.03 -15.00 9.01
C THR A 440 12.92 -15.84 7.74
N LYS A 441 14.05 -16.39 7.27
CA LYS A 441 14.09 -17.25 6.08
C LYS A 441 13.27 -18.52 6.31
N THR A 442 12.32 -18.79 5.42
CA THR A 442 11.36 -19.91 5.56
C THR A 442 11.31 -20.70 4.26
N SER A 443 11.27 -22.03 4.35
CA SER A 443 11.10 -22.91 3.18
C SER A 443 9.65 -22.89 2.72
N LEU A 444 9.44 -22.77 1.41
CA LEU A 444 8.12 -22.87 0.76
C LEU A 444 7.79 -24.30 0.31
N GLU A 445 8.76 -25.23 0.40
CA GLU A 445 8.54 -26.65 0.09
C GLU A 445 7.93 -27.42 1.27
N ASN A 446 8.29 -27.03 2.49
CA ASN A 446 7.89 -27.72 3.71
C ASN A 446 7.41 -26.70 4.76
N VAL A 447 6.30 -26.03 4.47
CA VAL A 447 5.70 -25.05 5.39
C VAL A 447 4.97 -25.80 6.50
N PHE A 448 5.58 -25.86 7.69
CA PHE A 448 4.99 -26.47 8.87
C PHE A 448 4.00 -25.53 9.57
N LEU A 449 2.81 -26.04 9.87
CA LEU A 449 1.73 -25.36 10.58
C LEU A 449 1.29 -26.19 11.78
N GLU A 450 1.25 -25.54 12.94
CA GLU A 450 0.64 -26.06 14.17
C GLU A 450 -0.90 -26.03 14.07
N PRO A 451 -1.64 -26.68 14.98
CA PRO A 451 -3.09 -26.61 14.99
C PRO A 451 -3.53 -25.16 15.24
N LEU A 452 -4.60 -24.73 14.56
CA LEU A 452 -5.13 -23.37 14.63
C LEU A 452 -4.07 -22.26 14.38
N SER A 453 -3.18 -22.47 13.40
CA SER A 453 -2.12 -21.52 13.07
C SER A 453 -2.10 -21.12 11.60
N GLY A 454 -1.49 -19.99 11.28
CA GLY A 454 -1.36 -19.47 9.92
C GLY A 454 -0.04 -18.75 9.68
N LYS A 455 0.45 -18.82 8.44
CA LYS A 455 1.68 -18.15 7.99
C LYS A 455 1.44 -17.45 6.66
N ILE A 456 2.00 -16.25 6.54
CA ILE A 456 2.16 -15.53 5.27
C ILE A 456 3.64 -15.38 5.01
N ILE A 457 4.11 -15.92 3.89
CA ILE A 457 5.51 -15.93 3.48
C ILE A 457 5.63 -15.06 2.23
N ARG A 458 6.44 -14.01 2.32
CA ARG A 458 6.79 -13.15 1.19
C ARG A 458 7.93 -13.77 0.39
N PHE A 459 7.85 -13.73 -0.93
CA PHE A 459 8.91 -14.24 -1.81
C PHE A 459 9.08 -13.37 -3.06
N ALA A 460 10.20 -13.55 -3.77
CA ALA A 460 10.42 -12.95 -5.08
C ALA A 460 9.97 -13.97 -6.15
N PRO A 461 8.95 -13.66 -6.99
CA PRO A 461 8.49 -14.61 -8.00
C PRO A 461 9.53 -14.88 -9.09
N ASP A 462 9.66 -16.14 -9.49
CA ASP A 462 10.54 -16.60 -10.58
C ASP A 462 9.77 -16.69 -11.92
N LEU A 463 9.18 -15.57 -12.37
CA LEU A 463 8.27 -15.47 -13.54
C LEU A 463 8.80 -14.69 -14.75
#